data_AF-A0A210PNQ4-F1
#
_entry.id   AF-A0A210PNQ4-F1
#
_cell.length_a   1.000
_cell.length_b   1.000
_cell.length_c   1.000
_cell.angle_alpha   90.00
_cell.angle_beta   90.00
_cell.angle_gamma   90.00
#
_symmetry.space_group_name_H-M   'P 1'
#
loop_
_entity.id
_entity.type
_entity.pdbx_description
1 polymer ?
#
loop_
_entity_poly.entity_id
_entity_poly.type
_entity_poly.pdbx_seq_one_letter_code
_entity_poly.pdbx_strand_id
1 'polypeptide(L)'
;MPSFWDNVPQGKWNIVMDKPTTHPTEAYVSKVSEFNDKLFTEPDVVVTSIELYFRPWLYTDVKTTDVLGGMKLSYDNGYEICHGIKPKSNSTKNEQLIKAYKIRLTRGELIHTIDVAFGWCINRLTFYTSKGRQLGPFGGKGGDVHKYKSPANGQFGHFHCFSGREIMTYEMLALTHLQIGWAHFETSDANEDQMAGSENNITTDQARSNV
;
A
#
# COMPACT_ATOMS: atom_id res chain seq x y z
N MET A 1 -21.59 19.90 -2.43
CA MET A 1 -21.79 18.62 -3.14
C MET A 1 -21.52 17.51 -2.15
N PRO A 2 -22.34 16.45 -2.10
CA PRO A 2 -22.12 15.34 -1.16
C PRO A 2 -20.73 14.72 -1.32
N SER A 3 -20.09 14.38 -0.21
CA SER A 3 -18.86 13.59 -0.21
C SER A 3 -19.16 12.16 -0.67
N PHE A 4 -18.15 11.44 -1.18
CA PHE A 4 -18.30 10.01 -1.49
C PHE A 4 -18.77 9.20 -0.25
N TRP A 5 -18.52 9.74 0.94
CA TRP A 5 -18.76 9.12 2.24
C TRP A 5 -20.13 9.43 2.85
N ASP A 6 -20.94 10.28 2.22
CA ASP A 6 -22.21 10.71 2.78
C ASP A 6 -23.26 9.58 2.88
N ASN A 7 -22.98 8.41 2.30
CA ASN A 7 -23.86 7.23 2.32
C ASN A 7 -23.15 5.96 2.82
N VAL A 8 -22.10 6.07 3.66
CA VAL A 8 -21.47 4.88 4.26
C VAL A 8 -22.48 4.21 5.21
N PRO A 9 -22.71 2.89 5.09
CA PRO A 9 -23.60 2.15 6.00
C PRO A 9 -23.17 2.26 7.47
N GLN A 10 -23.98 1.78 8.40
CA GLN A 10 -23.56 1.64 9.79
C GLN A 10 -22.53 0.48 9.91
N GLY A 11 -21.43 0.71 10.61
CA GLY A 11 -20.34 -0.26 10.69
C GLY A 11 -19.03 0.36 11.17
N LYS A 12 -17.93 -0.39 11.05
CA LYS A 12 -16.62 -0.01 11.56
C LYS A 12 -15.56 -0.08 10.46
N TRP A 13 -14.68 0.91 10.45
CA TRP A 13 -13.51 0.90 9.62
C TRP A 13 -12.33 0.25 10.31
N ASN A 14 -11.55 -0.51 9.54
CA ASN A 14 -10.31 -1.12 9.97
C ASN A 14 -9.20 -0.88 8.95
N ILE A 15 -7.95 -0.99 9.40
CA ILE A 15 -6.75 -0.94 8.55
C ILE A 15 -6.01 -2.28 8.64
N VAL A 16 -5.71 -2.86 7.49
CA VAL A 16 -4.89 -4.08 7.38
C VAL A 16 -3.60 -3.72 6.66
N MET A 17 -2.47 -4.21 7.18
CA MET A 17 -1.15 -3.95 6.63
C MET A 17 -0.64 -5.17 5.88
N ASP A 18 -0.48 -5.05 4.57
CA ASP A 18 0.31 -6.00 3.78
C ASP A 18 1.80 -5.65 3.90
N LYS A 19 2.64 -6.66 4.13
CA LYS A 19 4.09 -6.48 4.33
C LYS A 19 4.89 -7.08 3.17
N PRO A 20 5.12 -6.33 2.07
CA PRO A 20 6.21 -6.60 1.16
C PRO A 20 7.55 -6.65 1.92
N THR A 21 8.08 -7.85 2.14
CA THR A 21 9.39 -8.04 2.75
C THR A 21 10.48 -7.90 1.70
N THR A 22 11.16 -6.76 1.70
CA THR A 22 12.46 -6.60 1.03
C THR A 22 13.57 -6.96 2.01
N HIS A 23 14.67 -7.52 1.53
CA HIS A 23 15.84 -7.82 2.37
C HIS A 23 17.08 -7.09 1.83
N PRO A 24 17.31 -5.81 2.20
CA PRO A 24 18.59 -5.17 1.91
C PRO A 24 19.70 -5.87 2.72
N THR A 25 20.82 -6.19 2.08
CA THR A 25 22.02 -6.69 2.77
C THR A 25 22.67 -5.58 3.60
N GLU A 26 22.95 -5.84 4.88
CA GLU A 26 23.48 -4.86 5.84
C GLU A 26 24.78 -4.19 5.40
N ALA A 27 25.59 -4.85 4.55
CA ALA A 27 26.90 -4.38 4.12
C ALA A 27 26.92 -3.01 3.39
N TYR A 28 25.78 -2.54 2.89
CA TYR A 28 25.69 -1.28 2.13
C TYR A 28 24.88 -0.18 2.84
N VAL A 29 24.44 -0.43 4.08
CA VAL A 29 23.51 0.45 4.81
C VAL A 29 24.28 1.23 5.88
N SER A 30 24.27 2.57 5.79
CA SER A 30 24.92 3.43 6.80
C SER A 30 23.95 4.02 7.82
N LYS A 31 22.65 4.03 7.53
CA LYS A 31 21.60 4.52 8.45
C LYS A 31 20.27 3.85 8.12
N VAL A 32 19.47 3.57 9.15
CA VAL A 32 18.10 3.06 9.04
C VAL A 32 17.17 3.95 9.87
N SER A 33 16.04 4.37 9.29
CA SER A 33 14.89 4.98 9.99
C SER A 33 13.60 4.31 9.56
N GLU A 34 12.64 4.16 10.48
CA GLU A 34 11.29 3.71 10.14
C GLU A 34 10.40 4.92 9.84
N PHE A 35 9.45 4.76 8.92
CA PHE A 35 8.48 5.78 8.57
C PHE A 35 7.06 5.22 8.57
N ASN A 36 6.09 6.07 8.93
CA ASN A 36 4.66 5.76 8.89
C ASN A 36 3.92 6.98 8.31
N ASP A 37 3.02 6.79 7.34
CA ASP A 37 2.25 7.90 6.76
C ASP A 37 1.21 8.48 7.72
N LYS A 38 0.45 7.60 8.37
CA LYS A 38 -0.63 7.97 9.27
C LYS A 38 -0.53 7.13 10.53
N LEU A 39 -0.72 7.78 11.68
CA LEU A 39 -0.75 7.17 13.01
C LEU A 39 -2.18 6.87 13.48
N PHE A 40 -3.19 7.42 12.82
CA PHE A 40 -4.60 7.32 13.19
C PHE A 40 -5.43 6.69 12.08
N THR A 41 -6.45 5.93 12.45
CA THR A 41 -7.49 5.43 11.53
C THR A 41 -8.40 6.57 11.12
N GLU A 42 -8.06 7.25 10.02
CA GLU A 42 -8.91 8.22 9.31
C GLU A 42 -9.35 7.64 7.96
N PRO A 43 -10.16 6.57 7.98
CA PRO A 43 -10.46 5.76 6.80
C PRO A 43 -11.30 6.50 5.74
N ASP A 44 -11.97 7.58 6.14
CA ASP A 44 -12.71 8.50 5.30
C ASP A 44 -11.79 9.51 4.58
N VAL A 45 -10.50 9.54 4.90
CA VAL A 45 -9.53 10.40 4.24
C VAL A 45 -8.77 9.60 3.18
N VAL A 46 -9.04 9.91 1.91
CA VAL A 46 -8.47 9.17 0.77
C VAL A 46 -7.23 9.83 0.21
N VAL A 47 -6.33 9.00 -0.31
CA VAL A 47 -5.22 9.46 -1.14
C VAL A 47 -5.80 10.09 -2.42
N THR A 48 -5.30 11.27 -2.79
CA THR A 48 -5.69 11.99 -4.03
C THR A 48 -4.52 12.15 -5.00
N SER A 49 -3.29 12.17 -4.48
CA SER A 49 -2.08 12.27 -5.28
C SER A 49 -0.95 11.46 -4.66
N ILE A 50 -0.13 10.86 -5.51
CA ILE A 50 1.10 10.18 -5.13
C ILE A 50 2.23 10.73 -6.00
N GLU A 51 3.31 11.18 -5.38
CA GLU A 51 4.57 11.48 -6.08
C GLU A 51 5.60 10.43 -5.69
N LEU A 52 6.25 9.82 -6.68
CA LEU A 52 7.27 8.80 -6.48
C LEU A 52 8.61 9.30 -6.99
N TYR A 53 9.65 9.14 -6.18
CA TYR A 53 11.00 9.58 -6.49
C TYR A 53 11.91 8.36 -6.61
N PHE A 54 12.32 8.05 -7.83
CA PHE A 54 13.19 6.91 -8.12
C PHE A 54 14.63 7.38 -8.37
N ARG A 55 15.58 6.83 -7.62
CA ARG A 55 17.01 7.10 -7.77
C ARG A 55 17.71 5.95 -8.51
N PRO A 56 18.84 6.21 -9.18
CA PRO A 56 19.70 5.13 -9.65
C PRO A 56 20.21 4.27 -8.48
N TRP A 57 20.16 2.95 -8.65
CA TRP A 57 20.92 2.01 -7.84
C TRP A 57 22.29 1.82 -8.48
N LEU A 58 23.31 2.43 -7.86
CA LEU A 58 24.69 2.42 -8.37
C LEU A 58 25.41 1.17 -7.84
N TYR A 59 25.16 0.04 -8.48
CA TYR A 59 25.93 -1.19 -8.24
C TYR A 59 26.79 -1.48 -9.47
N THR A 60 28.01 -0.93 -9.48
CA THR A 60 29.05 -1.11 -10.52
C THR A 60 28.68 -0.64 -11.94
N ASP A 61 29.67 -0.59 -12.84
CA ASP A 61 29.65 0.09 -14.15
C ASP A 61 28.67 -0.49 -15.21
N VAL A 62 27.74 -1.38 -14.83
CA VAL A 62 26.81 -2.02 -15.76
C VAL A 62 25.38 -2.01 -15.21
N LYS A 63 24.51 -1.28 -15.91
CA LYS A 63 23.05 -1.16 -15.74
C LYS A 63 22.57 -0.69 -14.36
N THR A 64 22.32 0.61 -14.29
CA THR A 64 21.51 1.26 -13.23
C THR A 64 20.07 0.74 -13.27
N THR A 65 19.64 0.01 -12.26
CA THR A 65 18.20 -0.19 -12.01
C THR A 65 17.75 0.94 -11.09
N ASP A 66 16.67 1.63 -11.43
CA ASP A 66 16.13 2.63 -10.50
C ASP A 66 15.43 1.94 -9.33
N VAL A 67 15.59 2.50 -8.13
CA VAL A 67 14.90 2.07 -6.90
C VAL A 67 14.19 3.26 -6.28
N LEU A 68 13.12 2.99 -5.53
CA LEU A 68 12.34 4.01 -4.85
C LEU A 68 13.20 4.67 -3.77
N GLY A 69 13.49 5.95 -3.94
CA GLY A 69 14.26 6.77 -2.99
C GLY A 69 13.38 7.58 -2.04
N GLY A 70 12.17 7.92 -2.47
CA GLY A 70 11.20 8.65 -1.67
C GLY A 70 9.81 8.64 -2.28
N MET A 71 8.85 9.10 -1.50
CA MET A 71 7.47 9.28 -1.94
C MET A 71 6.79 10.44 -1.20
N LYS A 72 5.77 11.01 -1.82
CA LYS A 72 4.87 11.98 -1.19
C LYS A 72 3.43 11.57 -1.45
N LEU A 73 2.62 11.53 -0.40
CA LEU A 73 1.18 11.31 -0.49
C LEU A 73 0.45 12.60 -0.15
N SER A 74 -0.61 12.90 -0.88
CA SER A 74 -1.55 13.99 -0.59
C SER A 74 -2.95 13.39 -0.44
N TYR A 75 -3.70 13.91 0.53
CA TYR A 75 -5.01 13.42 0.91
C TYR A 75 -6.11 14.45 0.62
N ASP A 76 -7.36 14.02 0.58
CA ASP A 76 -8.52 14.88 0.28
C ASP A 76 -8.86 15.89 1.38
N ASN A 77 -8.48 15.61 2.63
CA ASN A 77 -8.55 16.58 3.73
C ASN A 77 -7.43 17.65 3.69
N GLY A 78 -6.59 17.65 2.66
CA GLY A 78 -5.47 18.58 2.50
C GLY A 78 -4.20 18.19 3.25
N TYR A 79 -4.19 17.08 4.00
CA TYR A 79 -2.97 16.54 4.61
C TYR A 79 -2.00 16.09 3.53
N GLU A 80 -0.71 16.37 3.73
CA GLU A 80 0.36 15.90 2.88
C GLU A 80 1.52 15.39 3.73
N ILE A 81 2.18 14.34 3.25
CA ILE A 81 3.33 13.76 3.92
C ILE A 81 4.33 13.25 2.90
N CYS A 82 5.61 13.34 3.24
CA CYS A 82 6.72 13.01 2.37
C CYS A 82 7.75 12.20 3.16
N HIS A 83 8.18 11.08 2.59
CA HIS A 83 9.22 10.20 3.11
C HIS A 83 10.33 10.02 2.09
N GLY A 84 11.55 9.74 2.56
CA GLY A 84 12.72 9.52 1.73
C GLY A 84 13.22 10.79 1.02
N ILE A 85 13.84 10.60 -0.14
CA ILE A 85 14.39 11.70 -0.93
C ILE A 85 13.28 12.45 -1.66
N LYS A 86 13.39 13.78 -1.63
CA LYS A 86 12.70 14.69 -2.54
C LYS A 86 13.73 15.58 -3.23
N PRO A 87 13.74 15.65 -4.58
CA PRO A 87 14.63 16.55 -5.31
C PRO A 87 14.43 18.00 -4.87
N LYS A 88 15.54 18.74 -4.72
CA LYS A 88 15.55 20.16 -4.35
C LYS A 88 16.10 20.99 -5.51
N SER A 89 15.77 22.28 -5.56
CA SER A 89 16.27 23.15 -6.64
C SER A 89 17.81 23.29 -6.66
N ASN A 90 18.48 23.08 -5.53
CA ASN A 90 19.95 23.12 -5.38
C ASN A 90 20.54 21.71 -5.20
N SER A 91 20.05 20.74 -5.97
CA SER A 91 20.37 19.32 -5.80
C SER A 91 21.81 18.96 -6.20
N THR A 92 22.38 18.00 -5.48
CA THR A 92 23.69 17.40 -5.81
C THR A 92 23.65 16.71 -7.19
N LYS A 93 24.81 16.43 -7.78
CA LYS A 93 24.88 15.73 -9.09
C LYS A 93 24.08 14.41 -9.09
N ASN A 94 24.06 13.68 -7.97
CA ASN A 94 23.34 12.42 -7.85
C ASN A 94 21.82 12.62 -7.73
N GLU A 95 21.37 13.66 -7.02
CA GLU A 95 19.95 13.98 -6.89
C GLU A 95 19.32 14.46 -8.20
N GLN A 96 20.12 15.02 -9.12
CA GLN A 96 19.67 15.39 -10.47
C GLN A 96 19.28 14.18 -11.32
N LEU A 97 19.72 12.97 -10.96
CA LEU A 97 19.37 11.73 -11.64
C LEU A 97 18.05 11.13 -11.15
N ILE A 98 17.41 11.74 -10.15
CA ILE A 98 16.15 11.24 -9.59
C ILE A 98 15.01 11.49 -10.56
N LYS A 99 14.28 10.42 -10.88
CA LYS A 99 13.07 10.47 -11.70
C LYS A 99 11.86 10.65 -10.79
N ALA A 100 11.12 11.73 -11.00
CA ALA A 100 9.88 12.01 -10.30
C ALA A 100 8.67 11.61 -11.17
N TYR A 101 7.75 10.84 -10.60
CA TYR A 101 6.47 10.51 -11.22
C TYR A 101 5.35 11.07 -10.37
N LYS A 102 4.40 11.78 -10.99
CA LYS A 102 3.23 12.32 -10.30
C LYS A 102 1.96 11.63 -10.78
N ILE A 103 1.22 11.10 -9.84
CA ILE A 103 -0.03 10.37 -10.04
C ILE A 103 -1.13 11.21 -9.41
N ARG A 104 -2.19 11.49 -10.18
CA ARG A 104 -3.40 12.15 -9.69
C ARG A 104 -4.60 11.23 -9.87
N LEU A 105 -5.35 11.05 -8.79
CA LEU A 105 -6.62 10.34 -8.79
C LEU A 105 -7.74 11.35 -9.05
N THR A 106 -8.70 10.95 -9.87
CA THR A 106 -9.91 11.75 -10.10
C THR A 106 -10.85 11.63 -8.90
N ARG A 107 -11.81 12.55 -8.76
CA ARG A 107 -12.77 12.49 -7.65
C ARG A 107 -13.49 11.12 -7.60
N GLY A 108 -13.51 10.51 -6.42
CA GLY A 108 -14.10 9.19 -6.17
C GLY A 108 -13.33 8.00 -6.78
N GLU A 109 -12.13 8.23 -7.31
CA GLU A 109 -11.25 7.16 -7.77
C GLU A 109 -10.38 6.65 -6.63
N LEU A 110 -10.43 5.34 -6.37
CA LEU A 110 -9.73 4.69 -5.28
C LEU A 110 -8.73 3.68 -5.85
N ILE A 111 -7.57 3.53 -5.23
CA ILE A 111 -6.62 2.46 -5.55
C ILE A 111 -7.03 1.21 -4.76
N HIS A 112 -7.22 0.07 -5.43
CA HIS A 112 -7.62 -1.19 -4.78
C HIS A 112 -6.61 -2.33 -4.98
N THR A 113 -5.61 -2.13 -5.84
CA THR A 113 -4.55 -3.12 -6.07
C THR A 113 -3.24 -2.39 -6.36
N ILE A 114 -2.16 -2.90 -5.79
CA ILE A 114 -0.81 -2.41 -6.00
C ILE A 114 0.08 -3.60 -6.34
N ASP A 115 0.71 -3.55 -7.50
CA ASP A 115 1.83 -4.44 -7.80
C ASP A 115 3.12 -3.76 -7.35
N VAL A 116 3.89 -4.45 -6.52
CA VAL A 116 5.20 -4.03 -6.05
C VAL A 116 6.24 -4.98 -6.64
N ALA A 117 7.16 -4.46 -7.45
CA ALA A 117 8.34 -5.21 -7.85
C ALA A 117 9.49 -4.86 -6.92
N PHE A 118 10.09 -5.85 -6.28
CA PHE A 118 11.20 -5.62 -5.35
C PHE A 118 12.23 -6.75 -5.35
N GLY A 119 13.47 -6.38 -5.06
CA GLY A 119 14.55 -7.29 -4.68
C GLY A 119 15.11 -6.83 -3.34
N TRP A 120 16.34 -6.29 -3.34
CA TRP A 120 16.92 -5.64 -2.16
C TRP A 120 16.22 -4.33 -1.78
N CYS A 121 15.67 -3.63 -2.77
CA CYS A 121 14.90 -2.41 -2.62
C CYS A 121 13.65 -2.46 -3.49
N ILE A 122 12.74 -1.51 -3.29
CA ILE A 122 11.56 -1.37 -4.13
C ILE A 122 11.98 -0.86 -5.51
N ASN A 123 11.83 -1.68 -6.55
CA ASN A 123 12.23 -1.34 -7.91
C ASN A 123 11.11 -0.68 -8.69
N ARG A 124 9.87 -1.13 -8.50
CA ARG A 124 8.74 -0.71 -9.34
C ARG A 124 7.42 -0.73 -8.59
N LEU A 125 6.56 0.22 -8.90
CA LEU A 125 5.18 0.27 -8.40
C LEU A 125 4.21 0.41 -9.57
N THR A 126 3.10 -0.33 -9.51
CA THR A 126 1.95 -0.16 -10.41
C THR A 126 0.68 -0.14 -9.58
N PHE A 127 -0.21 0.81 -9.83
CA PHE A 127 -1.46 0.96 -9.10
C PHE A 127 -2.64 0.69 -10.03
N TYR A 128 -3.67 0.03 -9.51
CA TYR A 128 -4.92 -0.20 -10.23
C TYR A 128 -6.07 0.43 -9.46
N THR A 129 -6.94 1.14 -10.19
CA THR A 129 -7.98 1.97 -9.59
C THR A 129 -9.39 1.46 -9.86
N SER A 130 -10.34 1.89 -9.03
CA SER A 130 -11.77 1.57 -9.11
C SER A 130 -12.42 2.02 -10.42
N LYS A 131 -11.75 2.87 -11.20
CA LYS A 131 -12.17 3.31 -12.54
C LYS A 131 -11.50 2.53 -13.67
N GLY A 132 -10.86 1.40 -13.36
CA GLY A 132 -10.20 0.54 -14.33
C GLY A 132 -8.89 1.09 -14.88
N ARG A 133 -8.31 2.15 -14.27
CA ARG A 133 -7.02 2.70 -14.70
C ARG A 133 -5.88 1.86 -14.14
N GLN A 134 -4.89 1.59 -14.98
CA GLN A 134 -3.57 1.14 -14.58
C GLN A 134 -2.61 2.34 -14.59
N LEU A 135 -1.97 2.60 -13.46
CA LEU A 135 -1.05 3.73 -13.25
C LEU A 135 0.35 3.16 -13.04
N GLY A 136 1.21 3.36 -14.03
CA GLY A 136 2.54 2.79 -14.08
C GLY A 136 2.67 1.72 -15.17
N PRO A 137 3.72 0.89 -15.13
CA PRO A 137 4.67 0.76 -14.04
C PRO A 137 5.62 1.96 -13.91
N PHE A 138 5.91 2.38 -12.66
CA PHE A 138 6.89 3.43 -12.35
C PHE A 138 8.12 2.83 -11.70
N GLY A 139 9.32 3.19 -12.19
CA GLY A 139 10.60 2.73 -11.64
C GLY A 139 11.40 1.83 -12.58
N GLY A 140 12.36 1.10 -12.02
CA GLY A 140 13.35 0.31 -12.74
C GLY A 140 12.88 -1.09 -13.16
N LYS A 141 13.61 -1.69 -14.11
CA LYS A 141 13.50 -3.12 -14.39
C LYS A 141 14.34 -3.88 -13.36
N GLY A 142 13.68 -4.55 -12.41
CA GLY A 142 14.31 -5.35 -11.37
C GLY A 142 13.27 -5.87 -10.38
N GLY A 143 13.66 -6.85 -9.58
CA GLY A 143 12.82 -7.45 -8.56
C GLY A 143 11.72 -8.37 -9.10
N ASP A 144 11.21 -9.21 -8.22
CA ASP A 144 10.03 -10.05 -8.49
C ASP A 144 8.77 -9.25 -8.21
N VAL A 145 7.74 -9.48 -9.03
CA VAL A 145 6.47 -8.75 -8.94
C VAL A 145 5.52 -9.47 -8.00
N HIS A 146 5.10 -8.76 -6.95
CA HIS A 146 4.11 -9.22 -5.99
C HIS A 146 2.86 -8.34 -6.08
N LYS A 147 1.70 -8.98 -6.11
CA LYS A 147 0.40 -8.32 -6.23
C LYS A 147 -0.30 -8.27 -4.88
N TYR A 148 -0.66 -7.06 -4.45
CA TYR A 148 -1.36 -6.81 -3.19
C TYR A 148 -2.73 -6.21 -3.49
N LYS A 149 -3.78 -6.77 -2.90
CA LYS A 149 -5.16 -6.35 -3.13
C LYS A 149 -5.78 -5.93 -1.81
N SER A 150 -6.65 -4.93 -1.84
CA SER A 150 -7.47 -4.59 -0.67
C SER A 150 -8.23 -5.84 -0.19
N PRO A 151 -8.26 -6.11 1.13
CA PRO A 151 -8.92 -7.29 1.70
C PRO A 151 -10.45 -7.21 1.62
N ALA A 152 -11.02 -6.04 1.38
CA ALA A 152 -12.46 -5.89 1.26
C ALA A 152 -12.95 -6.34 -0.13
N ASN A 153 -13.89 -7.28 -0.14
CA ASN A 153 -14.68 -7.66 -1.32
C ASN A 153 -15.74 -6.58 -1.70
N GLY A 154 -15.74 -5.40 -1.06
CA GLY A 154 -16.78 -4.37 -1.16
C GLY A 154 -16.30 -3.04 -1.73
N GLN A 155 -17.24 -2.11 -1.98
CA GLN A 155 -17.01 -0.80 -2.60
C GLN A 155 -16.04 0.14 -1.84
N PHE A 156 -15.76 -0.15 -0.57
CA PHE A 156 -15.06 0.76 0.34
C PHE A 156 -13.62 0.34 0.66
N GLY A 157 -13.17 -0.81 0.17
CA GLY A 157 -11.79 -1.27 0.31
C GLY A 157 -10.84 -0.46 -0.55
N HIS A 158 -9.89 0.25 0.06
CA HIS A 158 -8.96 1.10 -0.69
C HIS A 158 -7.59 1.24 -0.02
N PHE A 159 -6.60 1.59 -0.84
CA PHE A 159 -5.27 1.95 -0.39
C PHE A 159 -5.34 3.23 0.45
N HIS A 160 -4.83 3.14 1.67
CA HIS A 160 -4.92 4.19 2.66
C HIS A 160 -3.58 4.86 2.92
N CYS A 161 -2.51 4.09 3.15
CA CYS A 161 -1.21 4.64 3.52
C CYS A 161 -0.06 3.69 3.19
N PHE A 162 1.17 4.23 3.23
CA PHE A 162 2.39 3.42 3.27
C PHE A 162 3.08 3.52 4.64
N SER A 163 3.80 2.48 5.01
CA SER A 163 4.85 2.57 6.03
C SER A 163 6.08 1.79 5.57
N GLY A 164 7.18 1.87 6.29
CA GLY A 164 8.36 1.08 5.96
C GLY A 164 9.64 1.63 6.54
N ARG A 165 10.73 1.46 5.80
CA ARG A 165 12.07 1.86 6.21
C ARG A 165 12.76 2.71 5.15
N GLU A 166 13.47 3.71 5.62
CA GLU A 166 14.41 4.49 4.85
C GLU A 166 15.82 4.01 5.20
N ILE A 167 16.61 3.70 4.18
CA ILE A 167 18.00 3.30 4.34
C ILE A 167 18.91 4.24 3.55
N MET A 168 20.02 4.66 4.15
CA MET A 168 21.04 5.43 3.44
C MET A 168 22.01 4.47 2.74
N THR A 169 22.08 4.55 1.41
CA THR A 169 22.98 3.72 0.58
C THR A 169 23.61 4.60 -0.51
N TYR A 170 24.93 4.56 -0.66
CA TYR A 170 25.65 5.40 -1.63
C TYR A 170 25.23 6.89 -1.57
N GLU A 171 25.18 7.45 -0.35
CA GLU A 171 24.83 8.85 -0.07
C GLU A 171 23.41 9.30 -0.46
N MET A 172 22.52 8.35 -0.76
CA MET A 172 21.13 8.62 -1.09
C MET A 172 20.21 7.68 -0.30
N LEU A 173 19.03 8.16 0.12
CA LEU A 173 18.04 7.26 0.73
C LEU A 173 17.44 6.31 -0.33
N ALA A 174 17.11 5.10 0.11
CA ALA A 174 16.26 4.16 -0.57
C ALA A 174 15.15 3.72 0.41
N LEU A 175 13.96 3.46 -0.12
CA LEU A 175 12.85 2.92 0.64
C LEU A 175 12.85 1.39 0.53
N THR A 176 12.68 0.75 1.67
CA THR A 176 12.62 -0.71 1.84
C THR A 176 11.50 -1.09 2.79
N HIS A 177 11.16 -2.37 2.84
CA HIS A 177 10.13 -2.93 3.72
C HIS A 177 8.80 -2.16 3.61
N LEU A 178 8.48 -1.72 2.39
CA LEU A 178 7.32 -0.90 2.12
C LEU A 178 6.07 -1.69 2.49
N GLN A 179 5.36 -1.31 3.54
CA GLN A 179 4.09 -1.90 3.94
C GLN A 179 2.95 -1.08 3.36
N ILE A 180 1.89 -1.78 2.93
CA ILE A 180 0.71 -1.20 2.31
C ILE A 180 -0.43 -1.27 3.32
N GLY A 181 -0.92 -0.11 3.75
CA GLY A 181 -2.12 -0.01 4.56
C GLY A 181 -3.37 0.05 3.69
N TRP A 182 -4.28 -0.89 3.91
CA TRP A 182 -5.59 -0.93 3.28
C TRP A 182 -6.66 -0.53 4.30
N ALA A 183 -7.41 0.53 4.01
CA ALA A 183 -8.64 0.82 4.73
C ALA A 183 -9.77 -0.03 4.16
N HIS A 184 -10.57 -0.63 5.03
CA HIS A 184 -11.78 -1.32 4.63
C HIS A 184 -12.89 -1.14 5.66
N PHE A 185 -14.12 -1.20 5.17
CA PHE A 185 -15.32 -1.08 5.97
C PHE A 185 -15.92 -2.46 6.24
N GLU A 186 -16.17 -2.77 7.51
CA GLU A 186 -16.90 -3.95 7.94
C GLU A 186 -18.31 -3.54 8.36
N THR A 187 -19.31 -4.09 7.69
CA THR A 187 -20.72 -3.97 8.10
C THR A 187 -20.97 -4.92 9.26
N SER A 188 -21.75 -4.47 10.25
CA SER A 188 -22.14 -5.26 11.44
C SER A 188 -22.78 -6.61 11.10
N ASP A 189 -23.38 -6.71 9.91
CA ASP A 189 -24.21 -7.85 9.50
C ASP A 189 -23.38 -9.04 8.99
N ALA A 190 -22.06 -8.88 8.81
CA ALA A 190 -21.19 -9.94 8.31
C ALA A 190 -20.87 -11.04 9.36
N ASN A 191 -21.33 -10.90 10.60
CA ASN A 191 -21.11 -11.86 11.68
C ASN A 191 -22.30 -12.81 11.92
N GLU A 192 -23.46 -12.62 11.30
CA GLU A 192 -24.63 -13.49 11.53
C GLU A 192 -24.64 -14.75 10.64
N ASP A 193 -24.00 -14.73 9.47
CA ASP A 193 -24.03 -15.85 8.52
C ASP A 193 -23.06 -17.01 8.86
N GLN A 194 -22.22 -16.88 9.89
CA GLN A 194 -21.32 -17.97 10.33
C GLN A 194 -21.82 -18.76 11.55
N MET A 195 -22.94 -18.38 12.17
CA MET A 195 -23.53 -19.15 13.30
C MET A 195 -24.82 -19.90 12.95
N ALA A 196 -25.37 -19.74 11.75
CA ALA A 196 -26.60 -20.44 11.33
C ALA A 196 -26.36 -21.88 10.79
N GLY A 197 -25.12 -22.39 10.85
CA GLY A 197 -24.74 -23.68 10.24
C GLY A 197 -24.52 -24.85 11.20
N SER A 198 -24.65 -24.67 12.51
CA SER A 198 -24.27 -25.71 13.48
C SER A 198 -25.27 -25.89 14.60
N GLU A 199 -26.55 -26.07 14.28
CA GLU A 199 -27.52 -26.62 15.25
C GLU A 199 -28.67 -27.26 14.48
N ASN A 200 -28.58 -28.58 14.27
CA ASN A 200 -29.66 -29.56 14.38
C ASN A 200 -29.24 -30.90 13.78
N ASN A 201 -28.81 -31.82 14.65
CA ASN A 201 -29.51 -33.11 14.82
C ASN A 201 -28.92 -33.85 16.01
N ILE A 202 -29.56 -33.62 17.16
CA ILE A 202 -29.46 -34.46 18.35
C ILE A 202 -30.16 -35.79 18.04
N THR A 203 -29.39 -36.84 18.22
CA THR A 203 -29.73 -38.22 18.60
C THR A 203 -31.14 -38.43 19.17
N THR A 204 -31.86 -39.41 18.63
CA THR A 204 -32.78 -40.22 19.43
C THR A 204 -32.48 -41.68 19.20
N ASP A 205 -31.95 -42.30 20.25
CA ASP A 205 -31.67 -43.73 20.33
C ASP A 205 -32.75 -44.38 21.22
N GLN A 206 -33.25 -45.53 20.74
CA GLN A 206 -33.99 -46.60 21.44
C GLN A 206 -35.39 -46.34 22.03
N ALA A 207 -36.42 -47.10 21.58
CA ALA A 207 -36.74 -48.43 22.11
C ALA A 207 -38.20 -48.91 21.81
N ARG A 208 -38.29 -50.17 21.35
CA ARG A 208 -39.31 -51.23 21.62
C ARG A 208 -40.69 -51.30 20.89
N SER A 209 -40.83 -52.46 20.23
CA SER A 209 -41.94 -53.44 20.17
C SER A 209 -43.28 -53.10 19.48
N ASN A 210 -43.63 -53.83 18.42
CA ASN A 210 -44.52 -55.00 18.44
C ASN A 210 -44.91 -55.46 17.02
N VAL A 211 -45.19 -56.77 16.93
CA VAL A 211 -45.68 -57.61 15.82
C VAL A 211 -44.64 -58.12 14.83
#